data_AF-A0A251XPS1-F1
#
_entry.id   AF-A0A251XPS1-F1
#
_cell.length_a   1.000
_cell.length_b   1.000
_cell.length_c   1.000
_cell.angle_alpha   90.00
_cell.angle_beta   90.00
_cell.angle_gamma   90.00
#
_symmetry.space_group_name_H-M   'P 1'
#
loop_
_entity.id
_entity.type
_entity.pdbx_description
1 polymer ?
#
loop_
_entity_poly.entity_id
_entity_poly.type
_entity_poly.pdbx_seq_one_letter_code
_entity_poly.pdbx_strand_id
1 'polypeptide(L)'
;MERADGTSVVVNIIPAARVLHGTIFFPRWVEEDGSKTVLFQNDHLDQMRAHRDAGPTYPIYVVPEFAHITLDEFVGADDETVVDTAPGDLPAGFADRRN
;
A
#
# COMPACT_ATOMS: atom_id res chain seq x y z
N MET A 1 1.84 -11.30 3.71
CA MET A 1 1.23 -10.76 4.95
C MET A 1 -0.18 -10.32 4.59
N GLU A 2 -1.18 -10.72 5.40
CA GLU A 2 -2.59 -10.33 5.21
C GLU A 2 -2.87 -9.05 6.00
N ARG A 3 -3.52 -8.06 5.38
CA ARG A 3 -3.90 -6.79 6.01
C ARG A 3 -5.28 -6.87 6.67
N ALA A 4 -5.63 -5.90 7.52
CA ALA A 4 -6.90 -5.88 8.25
C ALA A 4 -8.15 -5.87 7.35
N ASP A 5 -8.03 -5.35 6.12
CA ASP A 5 -9.02 -5.33 5.05
C ASP A 5 -9.11 -6.65 4.25
N GLY A 6 -8.25 -7.63 4.54
CA GLY A 6 -8.20 -8.92 3.84
C GLY A 6 -7.35 -8.92 2.57
N THR A 7 -6.75 -7.78 2.20
CA THR A 7 -5.79 -7.69 1.09
C THR A 7 -4.49 -8.40 1.46
N SER A 8 -3.99 -9.22 0.54
CA SER A 8 -2.64 -9.80 0.65
C SER A 8 -1.69 -9.13 -0.33
N VAL A 9 -0.47 -8.88 0.13
CA VAL A 9 0.58 -8.24 -0.68
C VAL A 9 1.86 -9.06 -0.63
N VAL A 10 2.48 -9.24 -1.80
CA VAL A 10 3.84 -9.76 -1.96
C VAL A 10 4.63 -8.74 -2.76
N VAL A 11 5.80 -8.33 -2.25
CA VAL A 11 6.69 -7.38 -2.93
C VAL A 11 8.08 -7.98 -3.00
N ASN A 12 8.62 -8.06 -4.21
CA ASN A 12 10.02 -8.38 -4.46
C ASN A 12 10.75 -7.08 -4.83
N ILE A 13 11.73 -6.70 -4.01
CA ILE A 13 12.52 -5.49 -4.22
C ILE A 13 13.89 -5.91 -4.75
N ILE A 14 14.32 -5.35 -5.87
CA ILE A 14 15.62 -5.63 -6.51
C ILE A 14 16.38 -4.30 -6.63
N PRO A 15 16.99 -3.79 -5.54
CA PRO A 15 17.58 -2.45 -5.50
C PRO A 15 18.66 -2.23 -6.55
N ALA A 16 19.53 -3.24 -6.75
CA ALA A 16 20.61 -3.18 -7.74
C ALA A 16 20.11 -2.98 -9.19
N ALA A 17 18.88 -3.40 -9.49
CA ALA A 17 18.27 -3.23 -10.80
C ALA A 17 17.29 -2.03 -10.85
N ARG A 18 17.05 -1.35 -9.73
CA ARG A 18 15.99 -0.33 -9.55
C ARG A 18 14.61 -0.79 -10.01
N VAL A 19 14.29 -2.04 -9.74
CA VAL A 19 13.01 -2.67 -10.09
C VAL A 19 12.37 -3.22 -8.83
N LEU A 20 11.05 -3.04 -8.74
CA LEU A 20 10.20 -3.75 -7.82
C LEU A 20 9.14 -4.54 -8.60
N HIS A 21 8.80 -5.73 -8.11
CA HIS A 21 7.69 -6.51 -8.61
C HIS A 21 6.72 -6.78 -7.48
N GLY A 22 5.53 -6.20 -7.57
CA GLY A 22 4.46 -6.35 -6.59
C GLY A 22 3.36 -7.25 -7.12
N THR A 23 2.78 -8.06 -6.25
CA THR A 23 1.50 -8.70 -6.51
C THR A 23 0.56 -8.40 -5.36
N ILE A 24 -0.55 -7.74 -5.67
CA ILE A 24 -1.60 -7.39 -4.73
C ILE A 24 -2.83 -8.24 -5.03
N PHE A 25 -3.40 -8.83 -3.97
CA PHE A 25 -4.60 -9.66 -4.01
C PHE A 25 -5.71 -8.91 -3.30
N PHE A 26 -6.55 -8.20 -4.06
CA PHE A 26 -7.65 -7.42 -3.54
C PHE A 26 -8.92 -8.28 -3.37
N PRO A 27 -9.57 -8.25 -2.19
CA PRO A 27 -10.92 -8.75 -2.03
C PRO A 27 -11.88 -7.99 -2.95
N ARG A 28 -12.95 -8.66 -3.40
CA ARG A 28 -13.91 -8.09 -4.36
C ARG A 28 -14.51 -6.76 -3.89
N TRP A 29 -14.81 -6.60 -2.60
CA TRP A 29 -15.36 -5.36 -2.05
C TRP A 29 -14.39 -4.16 -2.17
N VAL A 30 -13.07 -4.39 -2.15
CA VAL A 30 -12.05 -3.34 -2.31
C VAL A 30 -11.93 -2.94 -3.78
N GLU A 31 -12.01 -3.91 -4.69
CA GLU A 31 -12.05 -3.63 -6.13
C GLU A 31 -13.29 -2.80 -6.51
N GLU A 32 -14.44 -3.15 -5.96
CA GLU A 32 -15.71 -2.48 -6.25
C GLU A 32 -15.78 -1.06 -5.68
N ASP A 33 -15.17 -0.83 -4.51
CA ASP A 33 -15.15 0.48 -3.86
C ASP A 33 -13.88 0.70 -3.03
N GLY A 34 -12.78 1.01 -3.74
CA GLY A 34 -11.49 1.28 -3.11
C GLY A 34 -11.48 2.54 -2.24
N SER A 35 -12.47 3.44 -2.37
CA SER A 35 -12.54 4.70 -1.61
C SER A 35 -12.60 4.47 -0.10
N LYS A 36 -13.20 3.34 0.32
CA LYS A 36 -13.29 2.92 1.73
C LYS A 36 -11.93 2.65 2.38
N THR A 37 -10.91 2.37 1.57
CA THR A 37 -9.54 2.09 2.04
C THR A 37 -8.60 3.30 1.96
N VAL A 38 -9.04 4.42 1.38
CA VAL A 38 -8.24 5.65 1.24
C VAL A 38 -8.41 6.52 2.50
N LEU A 39 -7.74 6.12 3.57
CA LEU A 39 -7.70 6.81 4.86
C LEU A 39 -6.44 6.39 5.65
N PHE A 40 -6.20 6.99 6.81
CA PHE A 40 -5.16 6.52 7.72
C PHE A 40 -5.60 5.22 8.40
N GLN A 41 -5.19 4.08 7.83
CA GLN A 41 -5.72 2.76 8.17
C GLN A 41 -5.59 2.40 9.66
N ASN A 42 -4.56 2.90 10.34
CA ASN A 42 -4.28 2.59 11.75
C ASN A 42 -5.44 3.02 12.68
N ASP A 43 -6.13 4.11 12.36
CA ASP A 43 -7.25 4.64 13.18
C ASP A 43 -8.58 3.92 12.89
N HIS A 44 -8.64 3.12 11.81
CA HIS A 44 -9.88 2.55 11.28
C HIS A 44 -9.85 1.02 11.17
N LEU A 45 -8.98 0.35 11.93
CA LEU A 45 -8.77 -1.10 11.85
C LEU A 45 -10.06 -1.92 12.06
N ASP A 46 -10.92 -1.50 12.99
CA ASP A 46 -12.19 -2.20 13.26
C ASP A 46 -13.19 -2.02 12.11
N GLN A 47 -13.19 -0.86 11.44
CA GLN A 47 -14.00 -0.63 10.24
C GLN A 47 -13.52 -1.51 9.08
N MET A 48 -12.20 -1.64 8.90
CA MET A 48 -11.62 -2.51 7.86
C MET A 48 -12.00 -3.98 8.08
N ARG A 49 -11.96 -4.45 9.33
CA ARG A 49 -12.39 -5.82 9.68
C ARG A 49 -13.88 -6.01 9.41
N ALA A 50 -14.73 -5.05 9.79
CA ALA A 50 -16.17 -5.12 9.53
C ALA A 50 -16.49 -5.16 8.03
N HIS A 51 -15.80 -4.37 7.20
CA HIS A 51 -15.95 -4.41 5.74
C HIS A 51 -15.50 -5.74 5.15
N ARG A 52 -14.36 -6.27 5.61
CA ARG A 52 -13.86 -7.59 5.21
C ARG A 52 -14.86 -8.69 5.55
N ASP A 53 -15.39 -8.69 6.77
CA ASP A 53 -16.31 -9.73 7.26
C ASP A 53 -17.68 -9.64 6.57
N ALA A 54 -18.11 -8.44 6.16
CA ALA A 54 -19.31 -8.25 5.33
C ALA A 54 -19.11 -8.78 3.89
N GLY A 55 -17.89 -8.71 3.37
CA GLY A 55 -17.57 -9.12 1.99
C GLY A 55 -18.24 -8.24 0.93
N PRO A 56 -18.33 -8.70 -0.33
CA PRO A 56 -17.84 -9.99 -0.83
C PRO A 56 -16.30 -10.06 -0.88
N THR A 57 -15.73 -11.20 -0.50
CA THR A 57 -14.27 -11.43 -0.63
C THR A 57 -13.89 -11.91 -2.03
N TYR A 58 -14.73 -12.75 -2.65
CA TYR A 58 -14.44 -13.38 -3.94
C TYR A 58 -15.32 -12.80 -5.07
N PRO A 59 -14.86 -12.88 -6.33
CA PRO A 59 -13.54 -13.35 -6.77
C PRO A 59 -12.41 -12.39 -6.34
N ILE A 60 -11.22 -12.93 -6.08
CA ILE A 60 -10.04 -12.11 -5.76
C ILE A 60 -9.57 -11.42 -7.03
N TYR A 61 -9.39 -10.10 -6.97
CA TYR A 61 -8.78 -9.32 -8.03
C TYR A 61 -7.26 -9.29 -7.83
N VAL A 62 -6.51 -9.87 -8.76
CA VAL A 62 -5.06 -10.03 -8.66
C VAL A 62 -4.36 -9.06 -9.60
N VAL A 63 -3.49 -8.23 -9.04
CA VAL A 63 -2.71 -7.22 -9.79
C VAL A 63 -1.22 -7.52 -9.65
N PRO A 64 -0.62 -8.22 -10.62
CA PRO A 64 0.82 -8.37 -10.72
C PRO A 64 1.43 -7.24 -11.58
N GLU A 65 2.28 -6.41 -10.99
CA GLU A 65 2.90 -5.29 -11.70
C GLU A 65 4.40 -5.13 -11.39
N PHE A 66 5.14 -4.72 -12.41
CA PHE A 66 6.49 -4.19 -12.27
C PHE A 66 6.42 -2.67 -12.10
N ALA A 67 7.27 -2.13 -11.23
CA ALA A 67 7.50 -0.69 -11.15
C ALA A 67 9.00 -0.38 -11.01
N HIS A 68 9.35 0.84 -11.40
CA HIS A 68 10.70 1.36 -11.30
C HIS A 68 10.88 2.11 -9.99
N ILE A 69 11.97 1.82 -9.27
CA ILE A 69 12.34 2.53 -8.05
C ILE A 69 12.91 3.89 -8.46
N THR A 70 12.21 4.98 -8.14
CA THR A 70 12.65 6.34 -8.44
C THR A 70 13.51 6.96 -7.35
N LEU A 71 13.33 6.53 -6.10
CA LEU A 71 14.06 7.00 -4.92
C LEU A 71 14.39 5.82 -4.01
N ASP A 72 15.64 5.76 -3.54
CA ASP A 72 16.13 4.75 -2.60
C ASP A 72 17.10 5.39 -1.59
N GLU A 73 16.66 5.61 -0.36
CA GLU A 73 17.45 6.29 0.67
C GLU A 73 17.48 5.47 1.97
N PHE A 74 18.66 5.42 2.58
CA PHE A 74 18.81 4.83 3.91
C PHE A 74 18.49 5.88 4.98
N VAL A 75 17.43 5.64 5.73
CA VAL A 75 16.92 6.53 6.81
C VAL A 75 17.19 5.99 8.22
N GLY A 76 17.77 4.79 8.34
CA GLY A 76 17.92 4.10 9.62
C GLY A 76 16.72 3.22 9.96
N ALA A 77 16.74 2.62 11.14
CA ALA A 77 15.63 1.83 11.69
C ALA A 77 14.83 2.68 12.69
N ASP A 78 13.53 2.41 12.81
CA ASP A 78 12.62 3.01 13.79
C ASP A 78 12.52 4.56 13.73
N ASP A 79 12.73 5.14 12.54
CA ASP A 79 12.49 6.57 12.31
C ASP A 79 11.01 6.80 11.95
N GLU A 80 10.24 7.21 12.95
CA GLU A 80 8.80 7.49 12.84
C GLU A 80 8.48 8.75 12.00
N THR A 81 9.48 9.53 11.60
CA THR A 81 9.27 10.75 10.78
C THR A 81 9.21 10.45 9.28
N VAL A 82 9.52 9.20 8.87
CA VAL A 82 9.62 8.84 7.45
C VAL A 82 8.26 8.75 6.76
N VAL A 83 7.21 8.32 7.48
CA VAL A 83 5.82 8.23 6.99
C VAL A 83 4.87 8.69 8.11
N ASP A 84 4.82 10.00 8.36
CA ASP A 84 4.08 10.60 9.49
C ASP A 84 2.89 11.48 9.09
N THR A 85 2.71 11.75 7.79
CA THR A 85 1.67 12.64 7.27
C THR A 85 0.98 12.07 6.03
N ALA A 86 -0.18 12.61 5.68
CA ALA A 86 -0.92 12.18 4.50
C ALA A 86 -0.19 12.62 3.21
N PRO A 87 -0.30 11.86 2.11
CA PRO A 87 0.32 12.23 0.84
C PRO A 87 -0.08 13.62 0.31
N GLY A 88 -1.28 14.11 0.67
CA GLY A 88 -1.76 15.44 0.29
C GLY A 88 -1.10 16.60 1.04
N ASP A 89 -0.47 16.33 2.19
CA ASP A 89 0.19 17.31 3.04
C ASP A 89 1.71 17.34 2.83
N LEU A 90 2.22 16.54 1.88
CA LEU A 90 3.64 16.51 1.54
C LEU A 90 4.10 17.82 0.89
N PRO A 91 5.36 18.24 1.11
CA PRO A 91 5.93 19.42 0.46
C PRO A 91 5.86 19.34 -1.07
N ALA A 92 5.70 20.49 -1.72
CA ALA A 92 5.74 20.58 -3.17
C ALA A 92 7.06 20.00 -3.73
N GLY A 93 6.96 19.17 -4.77
CA GLY A 93 8.11 18.51 -5.39
C GLY A 93 8.62 17.26 -4.64
N PHE A 94 7.97 16.84 -3.55
CA PHE A 94 8.38 15.62 -2.83
C PHE A 94 8.41 14.38 -3.73
N ALA A 95 7.40 14.22 -4.59
CA ALA A 95 7.31 13.09 -5.53
C ALA A 95 8.28 13.18 -6.72
N ASP A 96 8.93 14.33 -6.94
CA ASP A 96 9.87 14.54 -8.04
C ASP A 96 11.31 14.14 -7.69
N ARG A 97 11.57 13.83 -6.40
CA ARG A 97 12.88 13.41 -5.91
C ARG A 97 13.32 12.10 -6.57
N ARG A 98 14.59 12.04 -6.99
CA ARG A 98 15.19 10.87 -7.64
C ARG A 98 16.66 10.70 -7.26
N ASN A 99 17.15 9.47 -7.28
CA ASN A 99 18.59 9.15 -7.19
C ASN A 99 18.97 7.97 -8.10
#